data_AF-A0A2H0RCX7-F1
#
_entry.id   AF-A0A2H0RCX7-F1
#
_cell.length_a   1.000
_cell.length_b   1.000
_cell.length_c   1.000
_cell.angle_alpha   90.00
_cell.angle_beta   90.00
_cell.angle_gamma   90.00
#
_symmetry.space_group_name_H-M   'P 1'
#
loop_
_entity.id
_entity.type
_entity.pdbx_description
1 polymer ?
#
loop_
_entity_poly.entity_id
_entity_poly.type
_entity_poly.pdbx_seq_one_letter_code
_entity_poly.pdbx_strand_id
1 'polypeptide(L)'
;MFKFIKQKLNNKRQEKAKKEYLKSIFEPRKEFLNNSRPLFLNEVSKKYGASFRQPIKINATNLVFRYAIGVVAMLLFIASGASVYANQTDVDSQSPLYPFKKLNENIQLTLAPKDKKTDLYEKFAERRVKEINSLVAKKSEKNSEEIKIRKEKLKEDFKNKINKIEEQNNYSGEKTIIVENNADSSEQEIEEVKNETMHLKLCNLDFINVENGDGELFWKKTEKLEKFKEKCDRVKKINSKQLEIDNNKNTNKEKNSSNEEEIKKVED
;
A
#
# COMPACT_ATOMS: atom_id res chain seq x y z
N MET A 1 16.21 -14.20 -46.13
CA MET A 1 15.05 -14.64 -45.32
C MET A 1 13.69 -14.45 -46.01
N PHE A 2 13.37 -13.25 -46.53
CA PHE A 2 12.07 -12.96 -47.16
C PHE A 2 11.69 -13.87 -48.35
N LYS A 3 12.64 -14.23 -49.22
CA LYS A 3 12.37 -15.13 -50.37
C LYS A 3 11.87 -16.52 -49.93
N PHE A 4 12.44 -17.05 -48.85
CA PHE A 4 12.06 -18.35 -48.29
C PHE A 4 10.63 -18.33 -47.70
N ILE A 5 10.29 -17.26 -46.98
CA ILE A 5 8.93 -17.07 -46.42
C ILE A 5 7.90 -16.96 -47.56
N LYS A 6 8.20 -16.20 -48.62
CA LYS A 6 7.30 -16.06 -49.78
C LYS A 6 7.08 -17.39 -50.51
N GLN A 7 8.14 -18.19 -50.68
CA GLN A 7 8.04 -19.52 -51.28
C GLN A 7 7.17 -20.48 -50.45
N LYS A 8 7.34 -20.49 -49.12
CA LYS A 8 6.54 -21.33 -48.21
C LYS A 8 5.06 -20.95 -48.21
N LEU A 9 4.73 -19.66 -48.30
CA LEU A 9 3.35 -19.20 -48.41
C LEU A 9 2.71 -19.60 -49.75
N ASN A 10 3.46 -19.53 -50.86
CA ASN A 10 2.95 -19.96 -52.18
C ASN A 10 2.68 -21.47 -52.23
N ASN A 11 3.56 -22.30 -51.66
CA ASN A 11 3.34 -23.74 -51.60
C ASN A 11 2.07 -24.09 -50.79
N LYS A 12 1.86 -23.43 -49.64
CA LYS A 12 0.63 -23.61 -48.84
C LYS A 12 -0.64 -23.23 -49.61
N ARG A 13 -0.59 -22.15 -50.40
CA ARG A 13 -1.73 -21.73 -51.23
C ARG A 13 -2.03 -22.76 -52.32
N GLN A 14 -1.01 -23.29 -52.99
CA GLN A 14 -1.17 -24.34 -54.00
C GLN A 14 -1.72 -25.64 -53.42
N GLU A 15 -1.24 -26.06 -52.24
CA GLU A 15 -1.79 -27.25 -51.56
C GLU A 15 -3.26 -27.06 -51.18
N LYS A 16 -3.63 -25.86 -50.69
CA LYS A 16 -5.02 -25.56 -50.36
C LYS A 16 -5.91 -25.58 -51.61
N ALA A 17 -5.45 -24.98 -52.71
CA ALA A 17 -6.18 -24.99 -53.99
C ALA A 17 -6.35 -26.41 -54.55
N LYS A 18 -5.30 -27.25 -54.49
CA LYS A 18 -5.40 -28.67 -54.90
C LYS A 18 -6.39 -29.44 -54.04
N LYS A 19 -6.40 -29.22 -52.73
CA LYS A 19 -7.38 -29.84 -51.82
C LYS A 19 -8.81 -29.41 -52.10
N GLU A 20 -9.03 -28.13 -52.34
CA GLU A 20 -10.37 -27.59 -52.70
C GLU A 20 -10.84 -28.15 -54.04
N TYR A 21 -9.95 -28.24 -55.03
CA TYR A 21 -10.23 -28.84 -56.32
C TYR A 21 -10.60 -30.32 -56.22
N LEU A 22 -9.78 -31.12 -55.52
CA LEU A 22 -10.08 -32.53 -55.29
C LEU A 22 -11.40 -32.69 -54.52
N LYS A 23 -11.63 -31.87 -53.49
CA LYS A 23 -12.90 -31.88 -52.75
C LYS A 23 -14.10 -31.63 -53.67
N SER A 24 -13.97 -30.72 -54.63
CA SER A 24 -15.05 -30.42 -55.59
C SER A 24 -15.32 -31.55 -56.58
N ILE A 25 -14.28 -32.28 -57.02
CA ILE A 25 -14.43 -33.43 -57.92
C ILE A 25 -15.11 -34.59 -57.20
N PHE A 26 -14.73 -34.82 -55.94
CA PHE A 26 -15.25 -35.91 -55.12
C PHE A 26 -16.46 -35.50 -54.27
N GLU A 27 -17.02 -34.31 -54.48
CA GLU A 27 -18.23 -33.91 -53.77
C GLU A 27 -19.41 -34.70 -54.33
N PRO A 28 -20.10 -35.50 -53.51
CA PRO A 28 -21.24 -36.27 -53.98
C PRO A 28 -22.34 -35.32 -54.48
N ARG A 29 -23.04 -35.72 -55.54
CA ARG A 29 -24.17 -34.95 -56.09
C ARG A 29 -25.19 -34.69 -54.98
N LYS A 30 -25.79 -33.49 -54.96
CA LYS A 30 -26.79 -33.09 -53.95
C LYS A 30 -27.96 -34.06 -53.88
N GLU A 31 -28.38 -34.61 -55.01
CA GLU A 31 -29.44 -35.65 -55.09
C GLU A 31 -29.04 -36.93 -54.35
N PHE A 32 -27.82 -37.40 -54.54
CA PHE A 32 -27.29 -38.56 -53.82
C PHE A 32 -27.26 -38.29 -52.31
N LEU A 33 -26.80 -37.11 -51.89
CA LEU A 33 -26.82 -36.73 -50.46
C LEU A 33 -28.23 -36.72 -49.90
N ASN A 34 -29.19 -36.12 -50.60
CA ASN A 34 -30.58 -36.04 -50.15
C ASN A 34 -31.25 -37.42 -50.07
N ASN A 35 -30.96 -38.32 -51.01
CA ASN A 35 -31.53 -39.67 -51.03
C ASN A 35 -30.85 -40.62 -50.05
N SER A 36 -29.53 -40.51 -49.86
CA SER A 36 -28.77 -41.37 -48.95
C SER A 36 -28.86 -40.93 -47.49
N ARG A 37 -29.09 -39.64 -47.21
CA ARG A 37 -29.23 -39.10 -45.85
C ARG A 37 -30.32 -39.79 -45.03
N PRO A 38 -31.57 -39.97 -45.47
CA PRO A 38 -32.58 -40.66 -44.67
C PRO A 38 -32.25 -42.13 -44.46
N LEU A 39 -31.67 -42.81 -45.46
CA LEU A 39 -31.25 -44.22 -45.36
C LEU A 39 -30.11 -44.39 -44.35
N PHE A 40 -29.09 -43.52 -44.43
CA PHE A 40 -27.98 -43.50 -43.49
C PHE A 40 -28.45 -43.16 -42.08
N LEU A 41 -29.30 -42.14 -41.91
CA LEU A 41 -29.82 -41.78 -40.59
C LEU A 41 -30.70 -42.90 -40.00
N ASN A 42 -31.50 -43.58 -40.83
CA ASN A 42 -32.25 -44.75 -40.40
C ASN A 42 -31.30 -45.84 -39.89
N GLU A 43 -30.27 -46.18 -40.66
CA GLU A 43 -29.33 -47.26 -40.31
C GLU A 43 -28.44 -46.92 -39.11
N VAL A 44 -27.98 -45.66 -39.00
CA VAL A 44 -27.27 -45.15 -37.83
C VAL A 44 -28.18 -45.16 -36.60
N SER A 45 -29.43 -44.71 -36.73
CA SER A 45 -30.38 -44.72 -35.61
C SER A 45 -30.70 -46.14 -35.13
N LYS A 46 -30.79 -47.12 -36.04
CA LYS A 46 -30.94 -48.53 -35.68
C LYS A 46 -29.71 -49.07 -34.96
N LYS A 47 -28.52 -48.75 -35.46
CA LYS A 47 -27.25 -49.29 -34.94
C LYS A 47 -26.84 -48.68 -33.60
N TYR A 48 -27.10 -47.40 -33.39
CA TYR A 48 -26.69 -46.67 -32.18
C TYR A 48 -27.84 -46.40 -31.19
N GLY A 49 -29.08 -46.73 -31.57
CA GLY A 49 -30.26 -46.63 -30.72
C GLY A 49 -30.58 -45.20 -30.27
N ALA A 50 -31.66 -45.06 -29.49
CA ALA A 50 -32.14 -43.80 -28.91
C ALA A 50 -31.13 -43.07 -27.99
N SER A 51 -29.96 -43.65 -27.74
CA SER A 51 -28.85 -43.10 -26.97
C SER A 51 -28.33 -41.76 -27.49
N PHE A 52 -28.47 -41.48 -28.79
CA PHE A 52 -28.08 -40.19 -29.40
C PHE A 52 -29.13 -39.09 -29.25
N ARG A 53 -30.33 -39.39 -28.75
CA ARG A 53 -31.41 -38.43 -28.50
C ARG A 53 -31.53 -38.01 -27.04
N GLN A 54 -30.48 -38.17 -26.24
CA GLN A 54 -30.41 -37.39 -25.00
C GLN A 54 -30.17 -35.94 -25.46
N PRO A 55 -31.13 -35.00 -25.35
CA PRO A 55 -30.81 -33.61 -25.55
C PRO A 55 -29.63 -33.34 -24.63
N ILE A 56 -28.55 -32.75 -25.15
CA ILE A 56 -27.48 -32.24 -24.30
C ILE A 56 -28.22 -31.29 -23.36
N LYS A 57 -28.51 -31.74 -22.14
CA LYS A 57 -29.13 -30.92 -21.11
C LYS A 57 -28.02 -29.97 -20.73
N ILE A 58 -27.90 -28.90 -21.51
CA ILE A 58 -27.05 -27.77 -21.17
C ILE A 58 -27.71 -27.24 -19.91
N ASN A 59 -27.20 -27.66 -18.75
CA ASN A 59 -27.71 -27.20 -17.48
C ASN A 59 -27.62 -25.68 -17.53
N ALA A 60 -28.77 -24.99 -17.50
CA ALA A 60 -28.83 -23.54 -17.58
C ALA A 60 -27.91 -22.89 -16.54
N THR A 61 -27.70 -23.58 -15.42
CA THR A 61 -26.71 -23.25 -14.38
C THR A 61 -25.29 -23.13 -14.93
N ASN A 62 -24.79 -24.09 -15.72
CA ASN A 62 -23.44 -24.03 -16.30
C ASN A 62 -23.29 -22.85 -17.26
N LEU A 63 -24.35 -22.52 -18.00
CA LEU A 63 -24.34 -21.38 -18.92
C LEU A 63 -24.26 -20.08 -18.13
N VAL A 64 -25.09 -19.92 -17.10
CA VAL A 64 -25.06 -18.78 -16.17
C VAL A 64 -23.71 -18.65 -15.48
N PHE A 65 -23.11 -19.74 -14.98
CA PHE A 65 -21.79 -19.71 -14.34
C PHE A 65 -20.69 -19.23 -15.31
N ARG A 66 -20.71 -19.67 -16.57
CA ARG A 66 -19.71 -19.23 -17.56
C ARG A 66 -19.80 -17.73 -17.84
N TYR A 67 -21.02 -17.19 -17.95
CA TYR A 67 -21.19 -15.75 -18.13
C TYR A 67 -20.86 -14.96 -16.85
N ALA A 68 -21.24 -15.48 -15.68
CA ALA A 68 -20.92 -14.85 -14.39
C ALA A 68 -19.40 -14.71 -14.20
N ILE A 69 -18.62 -15.76 -14.50
CA ILE A 69 -17.16 -15.71 -14.45
C ILE A 69 -16.61 -14.67 -15.43
N GLY A 70 -17.17 -14.57 -16.64
CA GLY A 70 -16.78 -13.56 -17.63
C GLY A 70 -17.01 -12.12 -17.14
N VAL A 71 -18.17 -11.86 -16.53
CA VAL A 71 -18.50 -10.53 -15.96
C VAL A 71 -17.56 -10.19 -14.80
N VAL A 72 -17.30 -11.13 -13.89
CA VAL A 72 -16.37 -10.92 -12.77
C VAL A 72 -14.96 -10.63 -13.29
N ALA A 73 -14.46 -11.38 -14.28
CA ALA A 73 -13.16 -11.14 -14.88
C ALA A 73 -13.09 -9.76 -15.55
N MET A 74 -14.15 -9.33 -16.23
CA MET A 74 -14.22 -8.00 -16.85
C MET A 74 -14.20 -6.87 -15.80
N LEU A 75 -14.95 -7.02 -14.71
CA LEU A 75 -14.93 -6.06 -13.60
C LEU A 75 -13.56 -5.97 -12.93
N LEU A 76 -12.89 -7.11 -12.72
CA LEU A 76 -11.54 -7.15 -12.19
C LEU A 76 -10.54 -6.46 -13.13
N PHE A 77 -10.68 -6.66 -14.44
CA PHE A 77 -9.83 -5.99 -15.44
C PHE A 77 -10.02 -4.46 -15.40
N ILE A 78 -11.26 -3.97 -15.35
CA ILE A 78 -11.56 -2.54 -15.23
C ILE A 78 -11.01 -1.98 -13.91
N ALA A 79 -11.21 -2.68 -12.79
CA ALA A 79 -10.70 -2.28 -11.48
C ALA A 79 -9.16 -2.22 -11.45
N SER A 80 -8.48 -3.15 -12.15
CA SER A 80 -7.02 -3.16 -12.25
C SER A 80 -6.48 -1.99 -13.09
N GLY A 81 -7.17 -1.59 -14.16
CA GLY A 81 -6.80 -0.40 -14.93
C GLY A 81 -6.97 0.89 -14.13
N ALA A 82 -8.08 1.00 -13.39
CA ALA A 82 -8.37 2.14 -12.54
C ALA A 82 -7.36 2.31 -11.40
N SER A 83 -6.89 1.22 -10.79
CA SER A 83 -5.90 1.28 -9.71
C SER A 83 -4.53 1.75 -10.18
N VAL A 84 -4.09 1.32 -11.37
CA VAL A 84 -2.83 1.77 -11.99
C VAL A 84 -2.92 3.25 -12.35
N TYR A 85 -4.02 3.68 -12.97
CA TYR A 85 -4.24 5.09 -13.31
C TYR A 85 -4.23 5.98 -12.07
N ALA A 86 -4.91 5.55 -10.99
CA ALA A 86 -4.94 6.27 -9.72
C ALA A 86 -3.56 6.40 -9.06
N ASN A 87 -2.70 5.39 -9.20
CA ASN A 87 -1.34 5.44 -8.67
C ASN A 87 -0.45 6.40 -9.46
N GLN A 88 -0.66 6.50 -10.78
CA GLN A 88 0.18 7.31 -11.66
C GLN A 88 -0.20 8.80 -11.66
N THR A 89 -1.48 9.12 -11.49
CA THR A 89 -1.99 10.50 -11.60
C THR A 89 -2.04 11.27 -10.28
N ASP A 90 -1.49 10.70 -9.20
CA ASP A 90 -1.49 11.27 -7.84
C ASP A 90 -2.85 11.93 -7.49
N VAL A 91 -3.91 11.12 -7.57
CA VAL A 91 -5.30 11.59 -7.49
C VAL A 91 -5.55 12.38 -6.20
N ASP A 92 -6.28 13.48 -6.35
CA ASP A 92 -6.67 14.34 -5.23
C ASP A 92 -7.52 13.58 -4.20
N SER A 93 -7.41 13.99 -2.95
CA SER A 93 -8.17 13.51 -1.80
C SER A 93 -9.69 13.63 -1.95
N GLN A 94 -10.18 14.55 -2.79
CA GLN A 94 -11.59 14.71 -3.10
C GLN A 94 -12.07 13.84 -4.28
N SER A 95 -11.16 13.17 -4.98
CA SER A 95 -11.51 12.31 -6.10
C SER A 95 -12.27 11.06 -5.64
N PRO A 96 -13.30 10.60 -6.38
CA PRO A 96 -13.98 9.33 -6.09
C PRO A 96 -13.03 8.13 -6.18
N LEU A 97 -11.86 8.27 -6.83
CA LEU A 97 -10.84 7.23 -6.94
C LEU A 97 -9.88 7.17 -5.75
N TYR A 98 -9.97 8.09 -4.79
CA TYR A 98 -9.08 8.15 -3.65
C TYR A 98 -9.09 6.90 -2.73
N PRO A 99 -10.22 6.21 -2.51
CA PRO A 99 -10.22 4.93 -1.79
C PRO A 99 -9.33 3.88 -2.45
N PHE A 100 -9.30 3.83 -3.79
CA PHE A 100 -8.44 2.91 -4.53
C PHE A 100 -6.96 3.23 -4.36
N LYS A 101 -6.60 4.52 -4.28
CA LYS A 101 -5.23 4.95 -3.94
C LYS A 101 -4.80 4.41 -2.58
N LYS A 102 -5.63 4.57 -1.54
CA LYS A 102 -5.35 4.04 -0.19
C LYS A 102 -5.24 2.52 -0.17
N LEU A 103 -6.12 1.83 -0.89
CA LEU A 103 -6.09 0.38 -0.98
C LEU A 103 -4.80 -0.11 -1.65
N ASN A 104 -4.38 0.54 -2.74
CA ASN A 104 -3.12 0.23 -3.42
C ASN A 104 -1.89 0.48 -2.53
N GLU A 105 -1.86 1.58 -1.78
CA GLU A 105 -0.80 1.86 -0.81
C GLU A 105 -0.74 0.76 0.28
N ASN A 106 -1.89 0.32 0.80
CA ASN A 106 -1.94 -0.74 1.79
C ASN A 106 -1.44 -2.08 1.22
N ILE A 107 -1.82 -2.41 -0.02
CA ILE A 107 -1.31 -3.60 -0.72
C ILE A 107 0.22 -3.51 -0.88
N GLN A 108 0.75 -2.36 -1.28
CA GLN A 108 2.20 -2.14 -1.41
C GLN A 108 2.92 -2.33 -0.06
N LEU A 109 2.37 -1.80 1.04
CA LEU A 109 2.95 -2.02 2.38
C LEU A 109 2.86 -3.47 2.86
N THR A 110 1.79 -4.16 2.50
CA THR A 110 1.57 -5.55 2.90
C THR A 110 2.52 -6.49 2.17
N LEU A 111 2.70 -6.29 0.86
CA LEU A 111 3.53 -7.13 0.00
C LEU A 111 5.03 -6.76 0.03
N ALA A 112 5.39 -5.58 0.54
CA ALA A 112 6.78 -5.16 0.59
C ALA A 112 7.61 -5.98 1.61
N PRO A 113 8.89 -6.29 1.29
CA PRO A 113 9.82 -6.90 2.24
C PRO A 113 10.14 -5.92 3.38
N LYS A 114 10.48 -6.43 4.58
CA LYS A 114 10.59 -5.65 5.83
C LYS A 114 11.51 -4.44 5.71
N ASP A 115 12.65 -4.64 5.05
CA ASP A 115 13.70 -3.69 4.70
C ASP A 115 13.23 -2.52 3.81
N LYS A 116 12.14 -2.69 3.04
CA LYS A 116 11.56 -1.63 2.19
C LYS A 116 10.31 -0.99 2.78
N LYS A 117 9.77 -1.52 3.88
CA LYS A 117 8.54 -0.97 4.48
C LYS A 117 8.76 0.42 5.04
N THR A 118 9.90 0.66 5.68
CA THR A 118 10.27 1.99 6.21
C THR A 118 10.27 3.05 5.11
N ASP A 119 10.92 2.77 3.98
CA ASP A 119 10.99 3.68 2.83
C ASP A 119 9.60 3.95 2.23
N LEU A 120 8.72 2.93 2.21
CA LEU A 120 7.34 3.09 1.74
C LEU A 120 6.51 3.94 2.70
N TYR A 121 6.66 3.74 4.02
CA TYR A 121 6.00 4.58 5.02
C TYR A 121 6.43 6.04 4.90
N GLU A 122 7.73 6.30 4.73
CA GLU A 122 8.25 7.66 4.52
C GLU A 122 7.65 8.29 3.25
N LYS A 123 7.71 7.58 2.11
CA LYS A 123 7.11 8.06 0.85
C LYS A 123 5.63 8.36 0.98
N PHE A 124 4.87 7.51 1.67
CA PHE A 124 3.44 7.74 1.85
C PHE A 124 3.19 8.90 2.82
N ALA A 125 3.96 9.04 3.89
CA ALA A 125 3.88 10.18 4.80
C ALA A 125 4.15 11.51 4.08
N GLU A 126 5.20 11.60 3.26
CA GLU A 126 5.49 12.77 2.44
C GLU A 126 4.33 13.13 1.50
N ARG A 127 3.73 12.13 0.85
CA ARG A 127 2.52 12.34 0.01
C ARG A 127 1.35 12.87 0.83
N ARG A 128 1.12 12.36 2.06
CA ARG A 128 0.05 12.87 2.93
C ARG A 128 0.26 14.33 3.31
N VAL A 129 1.50 14.75 3.57
CA VAL A 129 1.81 16.15 3.82
C VAL A 129 1.49 17.00 2.59
N LYS A 130 1.86 16.55 1.38
CA LYS A 130 1.52 17.25 0.12
C LYS A 130 0.01 17.35 -0.11
N GLU A 131 -0.75 16.28 0.12
CA GLU A 131 -2.22 16.28 0.04
C GLU A 131 -2.86 17.26 1.02
N ILE A 132 -2.35 17.34 2.26
CA ILE A 132 -2.87 18.29 3.25
C ILE A 132 -2.56 19.73 2.81
N ASN A 133 -1.35 19.99 2.32
CA ASN A 133 -0.97 21.31 1.86
C ASN A 133 -1.81 21.75 0.64
N SER A 134 -2.10 20.83 -0.30
CA SER A 134 -2.97 21.14 -1.44
C SER A 134 -4.42 21.39 -1.01
N LEU A 135 -4.92 20.67 -0.01
CA LEU A 135 -6.24 20.94 0.58
C LEU A 135 -6.30 22.30 1.28
N VAL A 136 -5.26 22.70 2.01
CA VAL A 136 -5.18 24.00 2.67
C VAL A 136 -5.12 25.13 1.62
N ALA A 137 -4.33 24.95 0.57
CA ALA A 137 -4.23 25.92 -0.53
C ALA A 137 -5.50 26.04 -1.36
N LYS A 138 -6.25 24.95 -1.58
CA LYS A 138 -7.53 24.98 -2.31
C LYS A 138 -8.70 25.49 -1.46
N LYS A 139 -8.68 25.29 -0.14
CA LYS A 139 -9.76 25.73 0.77
C LYS A 139 -9.56 27.13 1.35
N SER A 140 -8.43 27.80 1.11
CA SER A 140 -8.21 29.19 1.54
C SER A 140 -9.16 30.20 0.85
N GLU A 141 -9.92 29.79 -0.16
CA GLU A 141 -10.94 30.63 -0.77
C GLU A 141 -12.37 30.43 -0.23
N LYS A 142 -12.71 29.32 0.46
CA LYS A 142 -14.14 29.05 0.74
C LYS A 142 -14.60 28.40 2.03
N ASN A 143 -13.78 27.88 2.97
CA ASN A 143 -14.30 27.46 4.29
C ASN A 143 -13.19 27.10 5.29
N SER A 144 -12.92 27.97 6.27
CA SER A 144 -11.87 27.77 7.30
C SER A 144 -12.30 26.90 8.49
N GLU A 145 -13.60 26.80 8.78
CA GLU A 145 -14.11 26.09 9.96
C GLU A 145 -14.12 24.56 9.79
N GLU A 146 -14.49 24.08 8.61
CA GLU A 146 -14.54 22.64 8.33
C GLU A 146 -13.14 21.98 8.36
N ILE A 147 -12.08 22.78 8.12
CA ILE A 147 -10.68 22.34 8.21
C ILE A 147 -10.26 22.19 9.68
N LYS A 148 -10.69 23.09 10.57
CA LYS A 148 -10.40 22.98 12.01
C LYS A 148 -11.01 21.70 12.57
N ILE A 149 -12.28 21.44 12.24
CA ILE A 149 -13.00 20.23 12.69
C ILE A 149 -12.33 18.96 12.17
N ARG A 150 -11.88 18.92 10.89
CA ARG A 150 -11.15 17.76 10.37
C ARG A 150 -9.77 17.58 10.99
N LYS A 151 -9.04 18.66 11.27
CA LYS A 151 -7.74 18.58 11.94
C LYS A 151 -7.88 18.05 13.37
N GLU A 152 -8.92 18.44 14.09
CA GLU A 152 -9.21 17.94 15.44
C GLU A 152 -9.55 16.46 15.43
N LYS A 153 -10.45 16.01 14.54
CA LYS A 153 -10.76 14.58 14.38
C LYS A 153 -9.53 13.75 14.03
N LEU A 154 -8.65 14.27 13.18
CA LEU A 154 -7.42 13.56 12.82
C LEU A 154 -6.47 13.43 14.02
N LYS A 155 -6.32 14.48 14.83
CA LYS A 155 -5.52 14.44 16.06
C LYS A 155 -6.06 13.42 17.05
N GLU A 156 -7.38 13.34 17.18
CA GLU A 156 -8.05 12.37 18.04
C GLU A 156 -7.86 10.94 17.54
N ASP A 157 -8.00 10.69 16.24
CA ASP A 157 -7.71 9.40 15.62
C ASP A 157 -6.26 8.96 15.81
N PHE A 158 -5.31 9.90 15.72
CA PHE A 158 -3.89 9.62 15.99
C PHE A 158 -3.64 9.29 17.46
N LYS A 159 -4.23 10.05 18.39
CA LYS A 159 -4.12 9.80 19.83
C LYS A 159 -4.69 8.42 20.20
N ASN A 160 -5.85 8.07 19.64
CA ASN A 160 -6.47 6.77 19.85
C ASN A 160 -5.64 5.61 19.29
N LYS A 161 -4.93 5.81 18.17
CA LYS A 161 -4.00 4.79 17.65
C LYS A 161 -2.74 4.65 18.49
N ILE A 162 -2.20 5.75 19.01
CA ILE A 162 -1.04 5.71 19.91
C ILE A 162 -1.41 4.96 21.20
N ASN A 163 -2.54 5.30 21.82
CA ASN A 163 -3.02 4.60 23.02
C ASN A 163 -3.20 3.08 22.78
N LYS A 164 -3.76 2.69 21.63
CA LYS A 164 -3.90 1.26 21.28
C LYS A 164 -2.56 0.55 21.11
N ILE A 165 -1.55 1.24 20.58
CA ILE A 165 -0.19 0.69 20.45
C ILE A 165 0.45 0.57 21.84
N GLU A 166 0.22 1.52 22.75
CA GLU A 166 0.70 1.47 24.14
C GLU A 166 0.03 0.35 24.94
N GLU A 167 -1.29 0.18 24.82
CA GLU A 167 -2.04 -0.93 25.44
C GLU A 167 -1.55 -2.30 24.94
N GLN A 168 -1.28 -2.43 23.64
CA GLN A 168 -0.74 -3.67 23.07
C GLN A 168 0.69 -3.99 23.54
N ASN A 169 1.50 -2.96 23.80
CA ASN A 169 2.86 -3.14 24.32
C ASN A 169 2.85 -3.53 25.81
N ASN A 170 1.94 -2.96 26.62
CA ASN A 170 1.78 -3.31 28.04
C ASN A 170 1.31 -4.75 28.25
N TYR A 171 0.49 -5.31 27.35
CA TYR A 171 0.09 -6.72 27.41
C TYR A 171 1.18 -7.72 26.99
N SER A 172 2.30 -7.27 26.40
CA SER A 172 3.44 -8.15 26.06
C SER A 172 4.59 -8.10 27.08
N GLY A 173 4.45 -7.30 28.14
CA GLY A 173 5.44 -7.16 29.20
C GLY A 173 5.47 -8.27 30.25
N GLU A 174 4.45 -9.14 30.29
CA GLU A 174 4.35 -10.21 31.31
C GLU A 174 4.84 -11.56 30.78
N LYS A 175 6.07 -11.58 30.24
CA LYS A 175 6.86 -12.81 30.12
C LYS A 175 8.34 -12.54 30.35
N THR A 176 8.65 -11.76 31.39
CA THR A 176 9.98 -11.75 32.00
C THR A 176 10.10 -12.93 32.95
N ILE A 177 11.11 -13.73 32.64
CA ILE A 177 11.70 -14.81 33.41
C ILE A 177 11.92 -14.36 34.86
N ILE A 178 11.51 -15.23 35.78
CA ILE A 178 11.82 -15.17 37.20
C ILE A 178 13.35 -15.14 37.35
N VAL A 179 13.88 -14.00 37.79
CA VAL A 179 15.15 -13.95 38.54
C VAL A 179 14.87 -13.11 39.78
N GLU A 180 14.61 -13.82 40.86
CA GLU A 180 14.69 -13.29 42.22
C GLU A 180 16.07 -12.69 42.45
N ASN A 181 16.12 -11.45 42.93
CA ASN A 181 16.52 -11.13 44.30
C ASN A 181 16.96 -9.66 44.45
N ASN A 182 16.41 -9.04 45.50
CA ASN A 182 16.99 -7.96 46.30
C ASN A 182 17.32 -6.62 45.61
N ALA A 183 16.53 -5.59 45.89
CA ALA A 183 16.86 -4.63 46.95
C ALA A 183 15.99 -3.36 46.81
N ASP A 184 15.62 -2.85 47.98
CA ASP A 184 14.95 -1.57 48.23
C ASP A 184 15.55 -0.36 47.50
N SER A 185 14.71 0.67 47.41
CA SER A 185 15.06 2.09 47.28
C SER A 185 15.31 2.63 45.86
N SER A 186 14.27 3.24 45.26
CA SER A 186 14.25 4.68 44.93
C SER A 186 13.12 5.01 43.95
N GLU A 187 12.04 5.59 44.47
CA GLU A 187 10.87 6.06 43.71
C GLU A 187 11.06 7.46 43.08
N GLN A 188 12.31 7.89 42.83
CA GLN A 188 12.63 9.21 42.26
C GLN A 188 13.40 9.19 40.93
N GLU A 189 13.76 8.02 40.38
CA GLU A 189 14.49 7.93 39.09
C GLU A 189 13.59 7.63 37.87
N ILE A 190 12.28 7.39 38.05
CA ILE A 190 11.41 6.90 36.97
C ILE A 190 11.03 8.00 35.96
N GLU A 191 11.18 9.28 36.30
CA GLU A 191 10.80 10.39 35.41
C GLU A 191 11.98 10.91 34.56
N GLU A 192 13.22 10.64 34.96
CA GLU A 192 14.43 10.99 34.20
C GLU A 192 14.81 9.90 33.19
N VAL A 193 14.63 8.61 33.56
CA VAL A 193 14.92 7.46 32.68
C VAL A 193 13.95 7.38 31.48
N LYS A 194 12.72 7.90 31.59
CA LYS A 194 11.73 7.92 30.50
C LYS A 194 12.10 8.90 29.37
N ASN A 195 12.77 10.00 29.72
CA ASN A 195 13.24 10.98 28.74
C ASN A 195 14.60 10.58 28.13
N GLU A 196 15.45 9.86 28.86
CA GLU A 196 16.70 9.31 28.31
C GLU A 196 16.49 8.07 27.42
N THR A 197 15.51 7.21 27.71
CA THR A 197 15.22 6.03 26.86
C THR A 197 14.62 6.40 25.49
N MET A 198 13.97 7.56 25.35
CA MET A 198 13.58 8.10 24.04
C MET A 198 14.78 8.69 23.27
N HIS A 199 15.73 9.31 23.97
CA HIS A 199 16.94 9.87 23.37
C HIS A 199 17.98 8.81 22.97
N LEU A 200 18.08 7.70 23.71
CA LEU A 200 19.00 6.59 23.42
C LEU A 200 18.50 5.68 22.28
N LYS A 201 17.19 5.53 22.06
CA LYS A 201 16.66 4.77 20.90
C LYS A 201 16.91 5.44 19.55
N LEU A 202 17.22 6.73 19.53
CA LEU A 202 17.62 7.46 18.31
C LEU A 202 19.14 7.44 18.06
N CYS A 203 19.95 7.06 19.05
CA CYS A 203 21.41 7.06 18.95
C CYS A 203 22.07 5.67 19.01
N ASN A 204 21.39 4.63 19.52
CA ASN A 204 21.90 3.24 19.52
C ASN A 204 21.70 2.51 18.18
N LEU A 205 22.09 3.16 17.09
CA LEU A 205 22.41 2.50 15.82
C LEU A 205 23.93 2.38 15.70
N ASP A 206 24.56 1.85 16.75
CA ASP A 206 25.95 1.44 16.67
C ASP A 206 26.04 0.07 15.97
N PHE A 207 26.72 0.12 14.83
CA PHE A 207 27.61 -0.92 14.31
C PHE A 207 27.09 -2.36 14.34
N ILE A 208 26.28 -2.70 13.33
CA ILE A 208 26.32 -4.05 12.78
C ILE A 208 27.45 -4.07 11.73
N ASN A 209 28.54 -4.75 12.08
CA ASN A 209 29.64 -5.07 11.18
C ASN A 209 29.10 -5.67 9.87
N VAL A 210 29.31 -4.96 8.77
CA VAL A 210 29.18 -5.52 7.42
C VAL A 210 30.59 -5.72 6.91
N GLU A 211 31.16 -6.87 7.27
CA GLU A 211 32.22 -7.44 6.44
C GLU A 211 31.58 -7.96 5.16
N ASN A 212 32.20 -7.60 4.04
CA ASN A 212 31.97 -8.06 2.67
C ASN A 212 30.91 -7.30 1.86
N GLY A 213 31.39 -6.41 0.96
CA GLY A 213 30.64 -5.97 -0.21
C GLY A 213 30.84 -4.50 -0.60
N ASP A 214 31.76 -4.29 -1.55
CA ASP A 214 31.80 -3.19 -2.54
C ASP A 214 31.92 -1.73 -2.06
N GLY A 215 33.15 -1.20 -2.16
CA GLY A 215 33.58 0.10 -1.64
C GLY A 215 32.92 1.36 -2.24
N GLU A 216 32.17 1.27 -3.34
CA GLU A 216 31.47 2.45 -3.90
C GLU A 216 30.17 2.80 -3.17
N LEU A 217 29.49 1.81 -2.56
CA LEU A 217 28.28 2.07 -1.76
C LEU A 217 28.62 2.66 -0.38
N PHE A 218 29.84 2.46 0.10
CA PHE A 218 30.32 2.96 1.38
C PHE A 218 30.38 4.50 1.41
N TRP A 219 30.92 5.14 0.36
CA TRP A 219 31.08 6.59 0.30
C TRP A 219 29.75 7.36 0.20
N LYS A 220 28.72 6.81 -0.47
CA LYS A 220 27.37 7.42 -0.47
C LYS A 220 26.65 7.25 0.87
N LYS A 221 27.00 6.22 1.64
CA LYS A 221 26.44 5.97 2.97
C LYS A 221 27.05 6.91 4.01
N THR A 222 28.34 7.22 3.91
CA THR A 222 29.01 8.18 4.80
C THR A 222 28.50 9.60 4.62
N GLU A 223 28.27 10.06 3.38
CA GLU A 223 27.72 11.41 3.11
C GLU A 223 26.30 11.59 3.69
N LYS A 224 25.45 10.55 3.61
CA LYS A 224 24.12 10.56 4.22
C LYS A 224 24.18 10.55 5.75
N LEU A 225 25.15 9.84 6.33
CA LEU A 225 25.37 9.79 7.78
C LEU A 225 25.83 11.14 8.33
N GLU A 226 26.69 11.85 7.60
CA GLU A 226 27.19 13.17 8.00
C GLU A 226 26.06 14.21 7.97
N LYS A 227 25.23 14.21 6.92
CA LYS A 227 24.01 15.03 6.84
C LYS A 227 22.99 14.71 7.94
N PHE A 228 22.93 13.46 8.39
CA PHE A 228 22.06 13.05 9.49
C PHE A 228 22.60 13.52 10.84
N LYS A 229 23.89 13.36 11.12
CA LYS A 229 24.55 13.91 12.32
C LYS A 229 24.34 15.42 12.42
N GLU A 230 24.53 16.14 11.32
CA GLU A 230 24.34 17.59 11.27
C GLU A 230 22.88 18.00 11.58
N LYS A 231 21.89 17.20 11.15
CA LYS A 231 20.48 17.41 11.51
C LYS A 231 20.22 17.14 12.99
N CYS A 232 20.78 16.07 13.56
CA CYS A 232 20.66 15.76 14.98
C CYS A 232 21.27 16.85 15.87
N ASP A 233 22.42 17.40 15.49
CA ASP A 233 23.08 18.47 16.23
C ASP A 233 22.29 19.79 16.16
N ARG A 234 21.64 20.08 15.03
CA ARG A 234 20.72 21.22 14.91
C ARG A 234 19.52 21.08 15.86
N VAL A 235 18.94 19.88 15.96
CA VAL A 235 17.81 19.62 16.88
C VAL A 235 18.25 19.77 18.33
N LYS A 236 19.42 19.23 18.71
CA LYS A 236 19.98 19.41 20.07
C LYS A 236 20.16 20.88 20.42
N LYS A 237 20.68 21.69 19.48
CA LYS A 237 20.90 23.14 19.69
C LYS A 237 19.60 23.94 19.78
N ILE A 238 18.52 23.49 19.13
CA ILE A 238 17.18 24.11 19.25
C ILE A 238 16.60 23.79 20.62
N ASN A 239 16.68 22.53 21.06
CA ASN A 239 16.14 22.11 22.35
C ASN A 239 16.88 22.77 23.52
N SER A 240 18.22 22.89 23.46
CA SER A 240 18.98 23.58 24.52
C SER A 240 18.60 25.05 24.65
N LYS A 241 18.39 25.75 23.54
CA LYS A 241 17.92 27.14 23.54
C LYS A 241 16.50 27.29 24.09
N GLN A 242 15.63 26.33 23.79
CA GLN A 242 14.26 26.35 24.30
C GLN A 242 14.24 26.18 25.83
N LEU A 243 15.10 25.29 26.36
CA LEU A 243 15.28 25.09 27.80
C LEU A 243 15.81 26.35 28.51
N GLU A 244 16.75 27.08 27.91
CA GLU A 244 17.22 28.37 28.44
C GLU A 244 16.13 29.45 28.46
N ILE A 245 15.25 29.49 27.45
CA ILE A 245 14.12 30.43 27.39
C ILE A 245 13.10 30.13 28.49
N ASP A 246 12.80 28.86 28.72
CA ASP A 246 11.79 28.45 29.69
C ASP A 246 12.30 28.67 31.14
N ASN A 247 13.60 28.44 31.39
CA ASN A 247 14.22 28.77 32.68
C ASN A 247 14.20 30.28 32.98
N ASN A 248 14.50 31.13 32.00
CA ASN A 248 14.47 32.59 32.17
C ASN A 248 13.05 33.14 32.41
N LYS A 249 12.01 32.50 31.87
CA LYS A 249 10.61 32.89 32.14
C LYS A 249 10.21 32.59 33.58
N ASN A 250 10.65 31.47 34.14
CA ASN A 250 10.32 31.10 35.52
C ASN A 250 11.00 32.02 36.53
N THR A 251 12.28 32.39 36.32
CA THR A 251 13.00 33.31 37.20
C THR A 251 12.39 34.72 37.23
N ASN A 252 11.81 35.19 36.11
CA ASN A 252 11.13 36.48 36.07
C ASN A 252 9.73 36.43 36.72
N LYS A 253 9.10 35.27 36.76
CA LYS A 253 7.80 35.09 37.42
C LYS A 253 7.94 35.13 38.95
N GLU A 254 9.00 34.53 39.50
CA GLU A 254 9.27 34.55 40.95
C GLU A 254 9.68 35.94 41.46
N LYS A 255 10.46 36.71 40.67
CA LYS A 255 10.81 38.09 41.05
C LYS A 255 9.63 39.06 41.05
N ASN A 256 8.61 38.78 40.24
CA ASN A 256 7.41 39.62 40.21
C ASN A 256 6.44 39.27 41.35
N SER A 257 6.43 38.04 41.86
CA SER A 257 5.58 37.69 43.02
C SER A 257 6.15 38.21 44.35
N SER A 258 7.47 38.38 44.49
CA SER A 258 8.06 38.95 45.70
C SER A 258 7.81 40.46 45.85
N ASN A 259 7.69 41.19 44.74
CA ASN A 259 7.44 42.64 44.77
C ASN A 259 5.97 42.99 45.08
N GLU A 260 5.02 42.08 44.82
CA GLU A 260 3.60 42.30 45.18
C GLU A 260 3.32 42.11 46.68
N GLU A 261 4.18 41.41 47.42
CA GLU A 261 4.03 41.24 48.88
C GLU A 261 4.61 42.42 49.69
N GLU A 262 5.59 43.16 49.18
CA GLU A 262 6.13 44.34 49.89
C GLU A 262 5.22 45.57 49.80
N ILE A 263 4.44 45.72 48.72
CA ILE A 263 3.53 46.87 48.55
C ILE A 263 2.34 46.81 49.52
N LYS A 264 1.95 45.61 49.99
CA LYS A 264 0.85 45.44 50.96
C LYS A 264 1.22 45.78 52.41
N LYS A 265 2.49 46.07 52.73
CA LYS A 265 2.93 46.43 54.09
C LYS A 265 3.08 47.94 54.35
N VAL A 266 2.73 48.79 53.37
CA VAL A 266 2.88 50.25 53.47
C VAL A 266 1.52 50.97 53.59
N GLU A 267 0.40 50.24 53.50
CA GLU A 267 -0.97 50.81 53.59
C GLU A 267 -1.70 50.52 54.92
N ASP A 268 -1.03 49.94 55.92
CA ASP A 268 -1.49 49.83 57.31
C ASP A 268 -0.60 50.68 58.24
#